data_AF-A0A2T5JYA7-F1
#
_entry.id   AF-A0A2T5JYA7-F1
#
_cell.length_a   1.000
_cell.length_b   1.000
_cell.length_c   1.000
_cell.angle_alpha   90.00
_cell.angle_beta   90.00
_cell.angle_gamma   90.00
#
_symmetry.space_group_name_H-M   'P 1'
#
loop_
_entity.id
_entity.type
_entity.pdbx_description
1 polymer ?
#
loop_
_entity_poly.entity_id
_entity_poly.type
_entity_poly.pdbx_seq_one_letter_code
_entity_poly.pdbx_strand_id
1 'polypeptide(L)'
;MRRKVVHRANRSKASLQRGREPLAGAMPWTCPTCHNEVLTPFCPTCGERPLNEDDLKLRGLFRQFFHALSSIDSRLIRSFRNLVRRPGLLTLAYVQGQRMPYTGPIPLFLVANVIFFAMQSLTNTNIVSSQLDSHLYNQDWSILAQRLVSNHLETMHMTMESYAPIFNEAVVTNAKSLIILMVAPFTLLLPVMFFRARRPFVAHIVFSLHLYTFLLLLFCVCITIAAVDVLFGGAGLNSAPMDNVLSLLNLAACAVYLYIATGRVYGGNGIMRAIKIAILAPAVATILLGYRFVIFLITLYST
;
A
#
# COMPACT_ATOMS: atom_id res chain seq x y z
N MET A 1 -1.66 9.76 80.40
CA MET A 1 -1.15 9.71 79.01
C MET A 1 0.32 10.09 78.97
N ARG A 2 1.25 9.12 78.88
CA ARG A 2 2.66 9.36 78.52
C ARG A 2 3.19 8.21 77.66
N ARG A 3 3.72 8.57 76.50
CA ARG A 3 4.17 7.72 75.39
C ARG A 3 5.47 6.97 75.74
N LYS A 4 5.57 5.70 75.38
CA LYS A 4 6.86 5.01 75.18
C LYS A 4 7.14 4.95 73.68
N VAL A 5 8.24 5.56 73.28
CA VAL A 5 8.82 5.53 71.93
C VAL A 5 9.58 4.21 71.79
N VAL A 6 9.24 3.41 70.78
CA VAL A 6 9.99 2.20 70.40
C VAL A 6 10.55 2.43 68.99
N HIS A 7 11.87 2.29 68.87
CA HIS A 7 12.64 2.41 67.64
C HIS A 7 12.16 1.45 66.55
N ARG A 8 11.85 1.99 65.36
CA ARG A 8 11.54 1.23 64.15
C ARG A 8 12.83 1.10 63.32
N ALA A 9 13.48 -0.06 63.41
CA ALA A 9 14.63 -0.39 62.59
C ALA A 9 14.22 -0.74 61.14
N ASN A 10 15.12 -0.38 60.24
CA ASN A 10 15.01 -0.28 58.79
C ASN A 10 14.91 -1.67 58.10
N ARG A 11 13.79 -2.00 57.47
CA ARG A 11 13.62 -3.16 56.55
C ARG A 11 13.16 -2.65 55.18
N SER A 12 14.08 -2.19 54.34
CA SER A 12 13.77 -1.71 52.98
C SER A 12 14.71 -2.21 51.87
N LYS A 13 15.40 -3.35 52.06
CA LYS A 13 16.29 -3.93 51.03
C LYS A 13 16.11 -5.44 50.80
N ALA A 14 14.88 -5.94 50.83
CA ALA A 14 14.60 -7.38 50.65
C ALA A 14 13.47 -7.67 49.64
N SER A 15 13.32 -6.86 48.60
CA SER A 15 12.24 -7.00 47.60
C SER A 15 12.68 -7.05 46.13
N LEU A 16 13.98 -7.14 45.84
CA LEU A 16 14.50 -7.15 44.45
C LEU A 16 14.95 -8.52 43.91
N GLN A 17 14.68 -9.61 44.64
CA GLN A 17 14.95 -10.97 44.15
C GLN A 17 13.67 -11.81 44.23
N ARG A 18 12.68 -11.46 43.40
CA ARG A 18 11.61 -12.40 43.04
C ARG A 18 11.93 -12.93 41.66
N GLY A 19 12.28 -14.22 41.64
CA GLY A 19 12.71 -14.96 40.47
C GLY A 19 11.75 -14.80 39.29
N ARG A 20 12.34 -14.56 38.12
CA ARG A 20 11.71 -14.94 36.86
C ARG A 20 11.76 -16.46 36.80
N GLU A 21 10.61 -17.11 36.99
CA GLU A 21 10.44 -18.49 36.55
C GLU A 21 10.75 -18.54 35.05
N PRO A 22 11.70 -19.39 34.61
CA PRO A 22 12.00 -19.55 33.20
C PRO A 22 10.78 -20.11 32.47
N LEU A 23 10.41 -19.48 31.35
CA LEU A 23 9.50 -20.09 30.38
C LEU A 23 10.08 -21.45 29.99
N ALA A 24 9.32 -22.52 30.28
CA ALA A 24 9.76 -23.90 30.13
C ALA A 24 10.37 -24.16 28.74
N GLY A 25 11.66 -24.52 28.71
CA GLY A 25 12.31 -25.15 27.56
C GLY A 25 13.48 -24.42 26.91
N ALA A 26 13.82 -23.18 27.28
CA ALA A 26 14.96 -22.46 26.69
C ALA A 26 16.17 -22.44 27.65
N MET A 27 17.30 -23.01 27.22
CA MET A 27 18.57 -22.89 27.96
C MET A 27 19.02 -21.41 27.97
N PRO A 28 19.48 -20.88 29.11
CA PRO A 28 20.05 -19.53 29.16
C PRO A 28 21.27 -19.44 28.25
N TRP A 29 21.34 -18.39 27.43
CA TRP A 29 22.47 -18.14 26.54
C TRP A 29 22.93 -16.69 26.69
N THR A 30 24.23 -16.46 26.49
CA THR A 30 24.81 -15.12 26.56
C THR A 30 24.81 -14.48 25.18
N CYS A 31 24.23 -13.29 25.06
CA CYS A 31 24.19 -12.59 23.79
C CYS A 31 25.61 -12.16 23.35
N PRO A 32 26.06 -12.48 22.12
CA PRO A 32 27.38 -12.08 21.65
C PRO A 32 27.49 -10.57 21.40
N THR A 33 26.37 -9.89 21.15
CA THR A 33 26.34 -8.46 20.79
C THR A 33 26.30 -7.56 22.03
N CYS A 34 25.47 -7.86 23.02
CA CYS A 34 25.27 -7.00 24.20
C CYS A 34 25.66 -7.65 25.53
N HIS A 35 26.18 -8.88 25.51
CA HIS A 35 26.67 -9.65 26.67
C HIS A 35 25.68 -9.87 27.82
N ASN A 36 24.39 -9.63 27.57
CA ASN A 36 23.33 -9.94 28.54
C ASN A 36 23.00 -11.44 28.51
N GLU A 37 22.65 -11.99 29.67
CA GLU A 37 22.03 -13.31 29.76
C GLU A 37 20.59 -13.26 29.25
N VAL A 38 20.26 -14.17 28.33
CA VAL A 38 18.97 -14.21 27.63
C VAL A 38 18.31 -15.57 27.87
N LEU A 39 17.04 -15.53 28.27
CA LEU A 39 16.17 -16.70 28.49
C LEU A 39 15.14 -16.90 27.38
N THR A 40 15.12 -15.99 26.40
CA THR A 40 14.21 -15.99 25.25
C THR A 40 14.95 -16.43 23.97
N PRO A 41 14.24 -16.89 22.93
CA PRO A 41 14.87 -17.27 21.66
C PRO A 41 15.60 -16.12 20.95
N PHE A 42 15.27 -14.86 21.30
CA PHE A 42 15.91 -13.65 20.79
C PHE A 42 16.29 -12.74 21.96
N CYS A 43 17.39 -12.00 21.82
CA CYS A 43 17.83 -11.02 22.82
C CYS A 43 16.83 -9.85 22.88
N PRO A 44 16.27 -9.52 24.05
CA PRO A 44 15.32 -8.42 24.18
C PRO A 44 15.97 -7.03 24.00
N THR A 45 17.30 -6.93 24.15
CA THR A 45 18.03 -5.66 24.07
C THR A 45 18.44 -5.32 22.64
N CYS A 46 18.98 -6.29 21.90
CA CYS A 46 19.53 -6.05 20.55
C CYS A 46 18.87 -6.88 19.44
N GLY A 47 18.00 -7.84 19.76
CA GLY A 47 17.33 -8.69 18.79
C GLY A 47 18.15 -9.87 18.26
N GLU A 48 19.40 -10.04 18.72
CA GLU A 48 20.28 -11.15 18.33
C GLU A 48 19.65 -12.52 18.65
N ARG A 49 19.98 -13.55 17.86
CA ARG A 49 19.57 -14.94 18.15
C ARG A 49 20.81 -15.81 18.45
N PRO A 50 20.67 -16.88 19.23
CA PRO A 50 21.78 -17.79 19.47
C PRO A 50 22.21 -18.44 18.15
N LEU A 51 23.51 -18.42 17.88
CA LEU A 51 24.11 -18.99 16.67
C LEU A 51 24.28 -20.50 16.87
N ASN A 52 23.58 -21.32 16.08
CA ASN A 52 23.79 -22.77 16.09
C ASN A 52 24.88 -23.15 15.08
N GLU A 53 25.64 -24.22 15.36
CA GLU A 53 26.69 -24.70 14.46
C GLU A 53 26.16 -25.07 13.05
N ASP A 54 24.90 -25.48 12.96
CA ASP A 54 24.26 -25.77 11.68
C ASP A 54 23.99 -24.52 10.84
N ASP A 55 23.84 -23.34 11.46
CA ASP A 55 23.63 -22.06 10.77
C ASP A 55 24.91 -21.56 10.07
N LEU A 56 26.08 -22.00 10.54
CA LEU A 56 27.40 -21.67 9.97
C LEU A 56 27.77 -22.52 8.75
N LYS A 57 27.01 -23.59 8.47
CA LYS A 57 27.20 -24.43 7.28
C LYS A 57 26.52 -23.78 6.07
N LEU A 58 27.05 -23.99 4.86
CA LEU A 58 26.42 -23.57 3.60
C LEU A 58 24.92 -23.94 3.54
N ARG A 59 24.57 -25.15 3.99
CA ARG A 59 23.18 -25.63 4.08
C ARG A 59 22.33 -24.83 5.08
N GLY A 60 22.91 -24.40 6.20
CA GLY A 60 22.28 -23.53 7.19
C GLY A 60 22.02 -22.13 6.64
N LEU A 61 23.01 -21.57 5.94
CA LEU A 61 22.87 -20.27 5.25
C LEU A 61 21.77 -20.31 4.19
N PHE A 62 21.73 -21.36 3.35
CA PHE A 62 20.63 -21.56 2.39
C PHE A 62 19.28 -21.71 3.11
N ARG A 63 19.20 -22.47 4.20
CA ARG A 63 17.97 -22.63 4.99
C ARG A 63 17.51 -21.29 5.60
N GLN A 64 18.43 -20.45 6.07
CA GLN A 64 18.11 -19.10 6.57
C GLN A 64 17.63 -18.17 5.46
N PHE A 65 18.26 -18.21 4.29
CA PHE A 65 17.84 -17.46 3.12
C PHE A 65 16.42 -17.85 2.68
N PHE A 66 16.14 -19.16 2.57
CA PHE A 66 14.80 -19.67 2.26
C PHE A 66 13.78 -19.33 3.35
N HIS A 67 14.14 -19.38 4.63
CA HIS A 67 13.26 -18.92 5.71
C HIS A 67 12.99 -17.42 5.66
N ALA A 68 13.99 -16.61 5.32
CA ALA A 68 13.83 -15.16 5.17
C ALA A 68 12.86 -14.83 4.03
N LEU A 69 13.07 -15.43 2.84
CA LEU A 69 12.16 -15.32 1.70
C LEU A 69 10.74 -15.82 2.03
N SER A 70 10.62 -17.04 2.56
CA SER A 70 9.33 -17.64 2.93
C SER A 70 8.57 -16.80 3.97
N SER A 71 9.26 -16.20 4.94
CA SER A 71 8.62 -15.45 6.01
C SER A 71 8.01 -14.13 5.50
N ILE A 72 8.69 -13.48 4.56
CA ILE A 72 8.22 -12.30 3.83
C ILE A 72 6.98 -12.66 3.00
N ASP A 73 7.03 -13.80 2.28
CA ASP A 73 5.93 -14.28 1.46
C ASP A 73 4.67 -14.58 2.27
N SER A 74 4.80 -15.24 3.43
CA SER A 74 3.63 -15.65 4.22
C SER A 74 2.81 -14.49 4.81
N ARG A 75 3.46 -13.39 5.21
CA ARG A 75 2.79 -12.18 5.73
C ARG A 75 2.20 -11.35 4.60
N LEU A 76 2.92 -11.21 3.48
CA LEU A 76 2.44 -10.52 2.29
C LEU A 76 1.19 -11.19 1.71
N ILE A 77 1.23 -12.50 1.47
CA ILE A 77 0.09 -13.27 0.96
C ILE A 77 -1.10 -13.17 1.91
N ARG A 78 -0.85 -13.27 3.22
CA ARG A 78 -1.90 -13.10 4.24
C ARG A 78 -2.52 -11.72 4.19
N SER A 79 -1.71 -10.66 4.06
CA SER A 79 -2.18 -9.28 3.90
C SER A 79 -3.00 -9.12 2.62
N PHE A 80 -2.47 -9.50 1.45
CA PHE A 80 -3.22 -9.39 0.19
C PHE A 80 -4.55 -10.16 0.21
N ARG A 81 -4.54 -11.39 0.74
CA ARG A 81 -5.77 -12.19 0.88
C ARG A 81 -6.79 -11.50 1.78
N ASN A 82 -6.36 -10.94 2.91
CA ASN A 82 -7.27 -10.23 3.82
C ASN A 82 -7.70 -8.87 3.28
N LEU A 83 -6.86 -8.19 2.50
CA LEU A 83 -7.20 -6.95 1.82
C LEU A 83 -8.39 -7.18 0.88
N VAL A 84 -8.30 -8.19 0.01
CA VAL A 84 -9.34 -8.49 -0.99
C VAL A 84 -10.58 -9.12 -0.33
N ARG A 85 -10.42 -10.15 0.52
CA ARG A 85 -11.56 -10.90 1.06
C ARG A 85 -12.26 -10.20 2.23
N ARG A 86 -11.59 -9.32 2.95
CA ARG A 86 -12.13 -8.64 4.15
C ARG A 86 -11.81 -7.14 4.13
N PRO A 87 -12.48 -6.36 3.26
CA PRO A 87 -12.23 -4.91 3.10
C PRO A 87 -12.21 -4.15 4.42
N GLY A 88 -11.16 -3.38 4.69
CA GLY A 88 -11.04 -2.57 5.92
C GLY A 88 -10.57 -3.32 7.18
N LEU A 89 -10.41 -4.66 7.16
CA LEU A 89 -9.86 -5.41 8.29
C LEU A 89 -8.43 -4.98 8.62
N LEU A 90 -7.57 -4.85 7.61
CA LEU A 90 -6.16 -4.47 7.81
C LEU A 90 -6.03 -3.06 8.39
N THR A 91 -6.83 -2.10 7.92
CA THR A 91 -6.88 -0.76 8.49
C THR A 91 -7.29 -0.79 9.96
N LEU A 92 -8.34 -1.54 10.29
CA LEU A 92 -8.80 -1.66 11.67
C LEU A 92 -7.73 -2.31 12.57
N ALA A 93 -7.11 -3.40 12.11
CA ALA A 93 -6.02 -4.08 12.83
C ALA A 93 -4.83 -3.15 13.07
N TYR A 94 -4.46 -2.33 12.07
CA TYR A 94 -3.39 -1.35 12.20
C TYR A 94 -3.71 -0.28 13.25
N VAL A 95 -4.92 0.28 13.21
CA VAL A 95 -5.39 1.30 14.18
C VAL A 95 -5.50 0.73 15.59
N GLN A 96 -5.82 -0.56 15.73
CA GLN A 96 -5.86 -1.28 17.01
C GLN A 96 -4.49 -1.75 17.51
N GLY A 97 -3.40 -1.50 16.76
CA GLY A 97 -2.04 -1.87 17.16
C GLY A 97 -1.64 -3.31 16.87
N GLN A 98 -2.47 -4.10 16.18
CA GLN A 98 -2.16 -5.48 15.80
C GLN A 98 -1.27 -5.51 14.55
N ARG A 99 0.03 -5.23 14.72
CA ARG A 99 0.99 -5.03 13.61
C ARG A 99 1.82 -6.25 13.23
N MET A 100 2.00 -7.21 14.15
CA MET A 100 2.84 -8.40 13.94
C MET A 100 2.37 -9.36 12.82
N PRO A 101 1.06 -9.63 12.63
CA PRO A 101 0.63 -10.66 11.68
C PRO A 101 0.51 -10.19 10.23
N TYR A 102 0.59 -8.88 9.96
CA TYR A 102 0.35 -8.28 8.65
C TYR A 102 1.52 -7.42 8.22
N THR A 103 1.77 -7.37 6.91
CA THR A 103 2.67 -6.37 6.33
C THR A 103 2.09 -4.97 6.52
N GLY A 104 2.95 -4.01 6.88
CA GLY A 104 2.57 -2.61 7.02
C GLY A 104 2.01 -2.00 5.71
N PRO A 105 1.25 -0.91 5.81
CA PRO A 105 0.49 -0.36 4.68
C PRO A 105 1.38 0.17 3.55
N ILE A 106 2.50 0.84 3.87
CA ILE A 106 3.42 1.38 2.86
C ILE A 106 4.12 0.25 2.09
N PRO A 107 4.80 -0.73 2.74
CA PRO A 107 5.41 -1.84 1.99
C PRO A 107 4.39 -2.64 1.18
N LEU A 108 3.17 -2.84 1.70
CA LEU A 108 2.12 -3.55 0.97
C LEU A 108 1.71 -2.82 -0.31
N PHE A 109 1.56 -1.49 -0.23
CA PHE A 109 1.29 -0.64 -1.41
C PHE A 109 2.43 -0.70 -2.42
N LEU A 110 3.68 -0.57 -1.97
CA LEU A 110 4.86 -0.62 -2.86
C LEU A 110 4.97 -1.97 -3.59
N VAL A 111 4.74 -3.09 -2.89
CA VAL A 111 4.74 -4.42 -3.52
C VAL A 111 3.62 -4.54 -4.55
N ALA A 112 2.40 -4.08 -4.23
CA ALA A 112 1.30 -4.07 -5.20
C ALA A 112 1.60 -3.19 -6.42
N ASN A 113 2.31 -2.08 -6.21
CA ASN A 113 2.73 -1.18 -7.27
C ASN A 113 3.72 -1.84 -8.23
N VAL A 114 4.74 -2.51 -7.70
CA VAL A 114 5.70 -3.28 -8.49
C VAL A 114 4.98 -4.36 -9.31
N ILE A 115 4.06 -5.11 -8.70
CA ILE A 115 3.26 -6.13 -9.39
C ILE A 115 2.44 -5.50 -10.53
N PHE A 116 1.79 -4.36 -10.25
CA PHE A 116 0.96 -3.66 -11.23
C PHE A 116 1.75 -3.20 -12.46
N PHE A 117 2.88 -2.51 -12.25
CA PHE A 117 3.72 -2.06 -13.38
C PHE A 117 4.41 -3.21 -14.11
N ALA A 118 4.76 -4.30 -13.41
CA ALA A 118 5.25 -5.51 -14.06
C ALA A 118 4.17 -6.11 -14.99
N MET A 119 2.92 -6.23 -14.52
CA MET A 119 1.81 -6.71 -15.35
C MET A 119 1.58 -5.82 -16.56
N GLN A 120 1.50 -4.50 -16.36
CA GLN A 120 1.32 -3.53 -17.45
C GLN A 120 2.45 -3.59 -18.49
N SER A 121 3.70 -3.79 -18.05
CA SER A 121 4.84 -3.95 -18.96
C SER A 121 4.78 -5.25 -19.75
N LEU A 122 4.30 -6.35 -19.15
CA LEU A 122 4.19 -7.65 -19.82
C LEU A 122 3.07 -7.70 -20.86
N THR A 123 1.98 -6.95 -20.64
CA THR A 123 0.82 -6.91 -21.54
C THR A 123 0.81 -5.71 -22.48
N ASN A 124 1.77 -4.79 -22.37
CA ASN A 124 1.81 -3.52 -23.10
C ASN A 124 0.52 -2.68 -22.97
N THR A 125 -0.20 -2.80 -21.85
CA THR A 125 -1.46 -2.08 -21.60
C THR A 125 -1.27 -0.87 -20.71
N ASN A 126 -1.73 0.31 -21.11
CA ASN A 126 -1.53 1.54 -20.35
C ASN A 126 -2.80 2.05 -19.67
N ILE A 127 -2.97 1.74 -18.38
CA ILE A 127 -4.13 2.22 -17.58
C ILE A 127 -3.84 3.57 -16.94
N VAL A 128 -2.69 3.71 -16.28
CA VAL A 128 -2.36 4.90 -15.47
C VAL A 128 -1.35 5.84 -16.15
N SER A 129 -0.60 5.36 -17.14
CA SER A 129 0.44 6.09 -17.87
C SER A 129 0.04 6.23 -19.35
N SER A 130 -0.86 7.15 -19.63
CA SER A 130 -1.40 7.32 -20.98
C SER A 130 -0.36 7.88 -21.93
N GLN A 131 -0.36 7.37 -23.14
CA GLN A 131 0.52 7.86 -24.20
C GLN A 131 0.12 9.27 -24.63
N LEU A 132 1.05 9.99 -25.28
CA LEU A 132 0.86 11.35 -25.75
C LEU A 132 -0.39 11.49 -26.62
N ASP A 133 -0.60 10.58 -27.58
CA ASP A 133 -1.78 10.59 -28.46
C ASP A 133 -3.09 10.53 -27.68
N SER A 134 -3.14 9.71 -26.62
CA SER A 134 -4.32 9.62 -25.76
C SER A 134 -4.60 10.96 -25.08
N HIS A 135 -3.57 11.67 -24.62
CA HIS A 135 -3.72 13.01 -24.04
C HIS A 135 -4.19 14.05 -25.05
N LEU A 136 -3.78 13.93 -26.32
CA LEU A 136 -4.12 14.88 -27.37
C LEU A 136 -5.53 14.69 -27.93
N TYR A 137 -6.06 13.46 -27.95
CA TYR A 137 -7.31 13.17 -28.66
C TYR A 137 -8.41 12.52 -27.80
N ASN A 138 -8.04 11.78 -26.75
CA ASN A 138 -8.98 10.91 -26.03
C ASN A 138 -9.28 11.38 -24.59
N GLN A 139 -8.59 12.41 -24.09
CA GLN A 139 -8.82 12.95 -22.74
C GLN A 139 -9.69 14.21 -22.75
N ASP A 140 -10.37 14.46 -21.63
CA ASP A 140 -11.23 15.64 -21.43
C ASP A 140 -10.46 16.98 -21.59
N TRP A 141 -9.14 16.96 -21.35
CA TRP A 141 -8.25 18.11 -21.49
C TRP A 141 -7.49 18.15 -22.82
N SER A 142 -7.91 17.39 -23.83
CA SER A 142 -7.28 17.30 -25.16
C SER A 142 -6.97 18.65 -25.79
N ILE A 143 -7.93 19.58 -25.76
CA ILE A 143 -7.76 20.94 -26.31
C ILE A 143 -6.62 21.67 -25.61
N LEU A 144 -6.51 21.53 -24.30
CA LEU A 144 -5.47 22.15 -23.48
C LEU A 144 -4.12 21.47 -23.72
N ALA A 145 -4.12 20.13 -23.80
CA ALA A 145 -2.92 19.35 -24.12
C ALA A 145 -2.34 19.72 -25.49
N GLN A 146 -3.18 19.82 -26.53
CA GLN A 146 -2.73 20.22 -27.88
C GLN A 146 -2.03 21.57 -27.86
N ARG A 147 -2.58 22.56 -27.15
CA ARG A 147 -1.98 23.90 -27.01
C ARG A 147 -0.67 23.89 -26.23
N LEU A 148 -0.61 23.15 -25.12
CA LEU A 148 0.62 23.08 -24.31
C LEU A 148 1.74 22.37 -25.05
N VAL A 149 1.41 21.26 -25.73
CA VAL A 149 2.38 20.48 -26.51
C VAL A 149 2.86 21.27 -27.73
N SER A 150 1.97 21.97 -28.47
CA SER A 150 2.41 22.79 -29.60
C SER A 150 3.39 23.88 -29.17
N ASN A 151 3.08 24.61 -28.09
CA ASN A 151 3.96 25.66 -27.57
C ASN A 151 5.31 25.09 -27.07
N HIS A 152 5.28 23.92 -26.43
CA HIS A 152 6.48 23.24 -25.96
C HIS A 152 7.37 22.79 -27.13
N LEU A 153 6.78 22.17 -28.17
CA LEU A 153 7.51 21.73 -29.37
C LEU A 153 8.13 22.91 -30.14
N GLU A 154 7.42 24.03 -30.24
CA GLU A 154 7.94 25.27 -30.84
C GLU A 154 9.17 25.79 -30.08
N THR A 155 9.11 25.76 -28.74
CA THR A 155 10.20 26.23 -27.86
C THR A 155 11.42 25.31 -27.94
N MET A 156 11.20 24.00 -28.01
CA MET A 156 12.27 22.99 -28.09
C MET A 156 12.76 22.72 -29.52
N HIS A 157 12.12 23.33 -30.52
CA HIS A 157 12.37 23.08 -31.95
C HIS A 157 12.30 21.60 -32.33
N MET A 158 11.32 20.88 -31.77
CA MET A 158 11.11 19.45 -32.01
C MET A 158 9.85 19.20 -32.85
N THR A 159 9.82 18.08 -33.56
CA THR A 159 8.62 17.61 -34.26
C THR A 159 7.84 16.66 -33.37
N MET A 160 6.53 16.50 -33.64
CA MET A 160 5.70 15.55 -32.89
C MET A 160 6.25 14.11 -33.00
N GLU A 161 6.72 13.72 -34.18
CA GLU A 161 7.23 12.37 -34.45
C GLU A 161 8.48 12.04 -33.62
N SER A 162 9.38 13.02 -33.41
CA SER A 162 10.57 12.81 -32.58
C SER A 162 10.27 12.90 -31.08
N TYR A 163 9.29 13.69 -30.68
CA TYR A 163 8.97 13.93 -29.27
C TYR A 163 8.07 12.84 -28.65
N ALA A 164 7.09 12.31 -29.39
CA ALA A 164 6.16 11.30 -28.90
C ALA A 164 6.82 10.09 -28.20
N PRO A 165 7.88 9.44 -28.74
CA PRO A 165 8.53 8.33 -28.05
C PRO A 165 9.20 8.75 -26.73
N ILE A 166 9.83 9.92 -26.69
CA ILE A 166 10.48 10.47 -25.48
C ILE A 166 9.45 10.68 -24.38
N PHE A 167 8.32 11.32 -24.72
CA PHE A 167 7.22 11.52 -23.78
C PHE A 167 6.66 10.17 -23.29
N ASN A 168 6.41 9.23 -24.21
CA ASN A 168 5.81 7.93 -23.89
C ASN A 168 6.68 7.08 -22.97
N GLU A 169 8.01 7.17 -23.06
CA GLU A 169 8.92 6.50 -22.13
C GLU A 169 8.97 7.23 -20.77
N ALA A 170 9.07 8.56 -20.78
CA ALA A 170 9.15 9.37 -19.58
C ALA A 170 7.87 9.27 -18.73
N VAL A 171 6.69 9.27 -19.35
CA VAL A 171 5.40 9.21 -18.65
C VAL A 171 5.23 7.89 -17.89
N VAL A 172 5.74 6.78 -18.41
CA VAL A 172 5.73 5.46 -17.74
C VAL A 172 6.64 5.48 -16.51
N THR A 173 7.82 6.10 -16.63
CA THR A 173 8.76 6.22 -15.51
C THR A 173 8.20 7.13 -14.41
N ASN A 174 7.61 8.26 -14.78
CA ASN A 174 6.93 9.17 -13.85
C ASN A 174 5.73 8.50 -13.17
N ALA A 175 4.96 7.68 -13.90
CA ALA A 175 3.85 6.94 -13.32
C ALA A 175 4.28 5.98 -12.21
N LYS A 176 5.42 5.29 -12.36
CA LYS A 176 5.96 4.36 -11.36
C LYS A 176 6.20 5.01 -10.01
N SER A 177 6.75 6.23 -9.99
CA SER A 177 7.09 6.95 -8.75
C SER A 177 5.94 7.79 -8.20
N LEU A 178 5.13 8.40 -9.07
CA LEU A 178 4.14 9.41 -8.68
C LEU A 178 2.76 8.82 -8.33
N ILE A 179 2.51 7.54 -8.56
CA ILE A 179 1.21 6.91 -8.26
C ILE A 179 0.74 7.06 -6.81
N ILE A 180 1.68 7.22 -5.86
CA ILE A 180 1.38 7.51 -4.45
C ILE A 180 0.71 8.87 -4.26
N LEU A 181 0.85 9.80 -5.21
CA LEU A 181 0.21 11.11 -5.18
C LEU A 181 -1.32 11.02 -5.10
N MET A 182 -1.93 9.96 -5.68
CA MET A 182 -3.38 9.70 -5.58
C MET A 182 -3.87 9.51 -4.14
N VAL A 183 -2.99 9.03 -3.25
CA VAL A 183 -3.29 8.77 -1.84
C VAL A 183 -3.58 10.05 -1.08
N ALA A 184 -2.85 11.13 -1.39
CA ALA A 184 -2.94 12.40 -0.67
C ALA A 184 -4.34 13.08 -0.77
N PRO A 185 -4.89 13.38 -1.96
CA PRO A 185 -6.19 14.04 -2.06
C PRO A 185 -7.32 13.17 -1.50
N PHE A 186 -7.27 11.85 -1.70
CA PHE A 186 -8.27 10.94 -1.12
C PHE A 186 -8.20 10.93 0.41
N THR A 187 -7.00 10.93 0.98
CA THR A 187 -6.81 10.99 2.44
C THR A 187 -7.40 12.25 3.04
N LEU A 188 -7.27 13.41 2.37
CA LEU A 188 -7.82 14.69 2.83
C LEU A 188 -9.35 14.73 2.78
N LEU A 189 -9.98 13.98 1.87
CA LEU A 189 -11.43 13.88 1.75
C LEU A 189 -12.07 13.12 2.93
N LEU A 190 -11.39 12.09 3.43
CA LEU A 190 -11.93 11.22 4.49
C LEU A 190 -12.24 11.92 5.82
N PRO A 191 -11.38 12.77 6.42
CA PRO A 191 -11.72 13.47 7.66
C PRO A 191 -12.90 14.44 7.48
N VAL A 192 -13.05 15.07 6.31
CA VAL A 192 -14.20 15.93 6.01
C VAL A 192 -15.49 15.10 6.00
N MET A 193 -15.48 13.95 5.35
CA MET A 193 -16.66 13.09 5.25
C MET A 193 -16.98 12.30 6.51
N PHE A 194 -15.96 11.96 7.31
CA PHE A 194 -16.08 11.15 8.52
C PHE A 194 -15.69 11.93 9.78
N PHE A 195 -15.92 13.25 9.81
CA PHE A 195 -15.57 14.12 10.94
C PHE A 195 -16.16 13.64 12.28
N ARG A 196 -17.36 13.05 12.25
CA ARG A 196 -18.04 12.49 13.44
C ARG A 196 -17.38 11.23 13.99
N ALA A 197 -16.58 10.51 13.20
CA ALA A 197 -15.96 9.25 13.61
C ALA A 197 -14.74 9.45 14.52
N ARG A 198 -14.19 10.68 14.62
CA ARG A 198 -13.06 11.06 15.50
C ARG A 198 -11.87 10.08 15.45
N ARG A 199 -11.53 9.58 14.25
CA ARG A 199 -10.35 8.74 14.05
C ARG A 199 -9.09 9.61 13.89
N PRO A 200 -7.91 9.16 14.34
CA PRO A 200 -6.67 9.91 14.15
C PRO A 200 -6.33 10.02 12.65
N PHE A 201 -5.64 11.09 12.24
CA PHE A 201 -5.33 11.35 10.83
C PHE A 201 -4.61 10.18 10.13
N VAL A 202 -3.71 9.51 10.85
CA VAL A 202 -2.99 8.32 10.36
C VAL A 202 -3.95 7.19 9.92
N ALA A 203 -5.10 7.05 10.56
CA ALA A 203 -6.09 6.04 10.15
C ALA A 203 -6.63 6.32 8.73
N HIS A 204 -6.78 7.59 8.34
CA HIS A 204 -7.19 7.98 7.00
C HIS A 204 -6.09 7.70 5.98
N ILE A 205 -4.83 7.99 6.28
CA ILE A 205 -3.67 7.65 5.42
C ILE A 205 -3.63 6.14 5.15
N VAL A 206 -3.71 5.34 6.22
CA VAL A 206 -3.65 3.88 6.12
C VAL A 206 -4.85 3.31 5.38
N PHE A 207 -6.04 3.88 5.58
CA PHE A 207 -7.23 3.50 4.81
C PHE A 207 -7.03 3.74 3.31
N SER A 208 -6.55 4.93 2.93
CA SER A 208 -6.27 5.29 1.54
C SER A 208 -5.23 4.37 0.91
N LEU A 209 -4.13 4.07 1.61
CA LEU A 209 -3.10 3.15 1.13
C LEU A 209 -3.67 1.76 0.85
N HIS A 210 -4.48 1.21 1.77
CA HIS A 210 -5.14 -0.08 1.55
C HIS A 210 -6.13 -0.04 0.38
N LEU A 211 -6.89 1.05 0.22
CA LEU A 211 -7.80 1.22 -0.92
C LEU A 211 -7.03 1.21 -2.24
N TYR A 212 -5.98 2.03 -2.37
CA TYR A 212 -5.21 2.07 -3.61
C TYR A 212 -4.42 0.79 -3.86
N THR A 213 -3.95 0.10 -2.82
CA THR A 213 -3.38 -1.25 -2.95
C THR A 213 -4.41 -2.22 -3.55
N PHE A 214 -5.66 -2.18 -3.07
CA PHE A 214 -6.73 -3.00 -3.63
C PHE A 214 -7.03 -2.65 -5.09
N LEU A 215 -7.09 -1.35 -5.43
CA LEU A 215 -7.35 -0.89 -6.81
C LEU A 215 -6.24 -1.31 -7.78
N LEU A 216 -4.97 -1.26 -7.35
CA LEU A 216 -3.85 -1.74 -8.17
C LEU A 216 -3.98 -3.23 -8.48
N LEU A 217 -4.33 -4.05 -7.49
CA LEU A 217 -4.57 -5.48 -7.69
C LEU A 217 -5.79 -5.73 -8.59
N LEU A 218 -6.84 -4.92 -8.45
CA LEU A 218 -8.01 -4.99 -9.29
C LEU A 218 -7.68 -4.63 -10.75
N PHE A 219 -6.85 -3.60 -10.99
CA PHE A 219 -6.35 -3.30 -12.32
C PHE A 219 -5.49 -4.42 -12.89
N CYS A 220 -4.67 -5.12 -12.09
CA CYS A 220 -3.98 -6.33 -12.57
C CYS A 220 -4.97 -7.38 -13.10
N VAL A 221 -6.10 -7.59 -12.41
CA VAL A 221 -7.15 -8.52 -12.86
C VAL A 221 -7.76 -8.04 -14.19
N CYS A 222 -8.09 -6.75 -14.32
CA CYS A 222 -8.59 -6.21 -15.60
C CYS A 222 -7.58 -6.36 -16.74
N ILE A 223 -6.30 -6.12 -16.48
CA ILE A 223 -5.22 -6.32 -17.45
C ILE A 223 -5.17 -7.80 -17.88
N THR A 224 -5.27 -8.75 -16.95
CA THR A 224 -5.30 -10.17 -17.32
C THR A 224 -6.51 -10.53 -18.16
N ILE A 225 -7.70 -10.00 -17.84
CA ILE A 225 -8.91 -10.24 -18.63
C ILE A 225 -8.74 -9.68 -20.05
N ALA A 226 -8.23 -8.45 -20.18
CA ALA A 226 -7.98 -7.85 -21.48
C ALA A 226 -6.91 -8.59 -22.29
N ALA A 227 -5.85 -9.08 -21.64
CA ALA A 227 -4.82 -9.88 -22.30
C ALA A 227 -5.38 -11.22 -22.80
N VAL A 228 -6.25 -11.87 -22.00
CA VAL A 228 -6.94 -13.10 -22.40
C VAL A 228 -7.87 -12.85 -23.58
N ASP A 229 -8.61 -11.73 -23.60
CA ASP A 229 -9.44 -11.34 -24.75
C ASP A 229 -8.61 -11.22 -26.04
N VAL A 230 -7.44 -10.56 -25.98
CA VAL A 230 -6.52 -10.47 -27.11
C VAL A 230 -6.02 -11.85 -27.57
N LEU A 231 -5.73 -12.76 -26.63
CA LEU A 231 -5.33 -14.13 -26.96
C LEU A 231 -6.41 -14.91 -27.71
N PHE A 232 -7.69 -14.62 -27.47
CA PHE A 232 -8.82 -15.21 -28.18
C PHE A 232 -9.23 -14.45 -29.46
N GLY A 233 -8.41 -13.49 -29.92
CA GLY A 233 -8.65 -12.71 -31.14
C GLY A 233 -9.49 -11.46 -30.94
N GLY A 234 -9.76 -11.06 -29.70
CA GLY A 234 -10.36 -9.77 -29.36
C GLY A 234 -9.37 -8.61 -29.45
N ALA A 235 -9.87 -7.39 -29.23
CA ALA A 235 -9.05 -6.17 -29.26
C ALA A 235 -8.62 -5.70 -27.86
N GLY A 236 -8.97 -6.44 -26.80
CA GLY A 236 -8.68 -6.09 -25.41
C GLY A 236 -9.23 -4.72 -25.05
N LEU A 237 -8.40 -3.93 -24.36
CA LEU A 237 -8.73 -2.55 -23.97
C LEU A 237 -8.84 -1.57 -25.16
N ASN A 238 -8.43 -1.97 -26.37
CA ASN A 238 -8.63 -1.12 -27.54
C ASN A 238 -10.10 -1.14 -28.03
N SER A 239 -10.90 -2.13 -27.59
CA SER A 239 -12.33 -2.12 -27.86
C SER A 239 -13.08 -1.28 -26.83
N ALA A 240 -13.75 -0.23 -27.32
CA ALA A 240 -14.64 0.60 -26.50
C ALA A 240 -15.64 -0.19 -25.63
N PRO A 241 -16.31 -1.27 -26.10
CA PRO A 241 -17.20 -2.04 -25.24
C PRO A 241 -16.47 -2.73 -24.08
N MET A 242 -15.31 -3.33 -24.32
CA MET A 242 -14.53 -3.99 -23.26
C MET A 242 -14.03 -2.97 -22.24
N ASP A 243 -13.47 -1.85 -22.70
CA ASP A 243 -12.95 -0.80 -21.81
C ASP A 243 -14.06 -0.20 -20.93
N ASN A 244 -15.23 0.08 -21.50
CA ASN A 244 -16.39 0.57 -20.76
C ASN A 244 -16.88 -0.44 -19.71
N VAL A 245 -16.96 -1.72 -20.08
CA VAL A 245 -17.39 -2.80 -19.16
C VAL A 245 -16.40 -2.94 -18.01
N LEU A 246 -15.10 -2.99 -18.29
CA LEU A 246 -14.06 -3.11 -17.26
C LEU A 246 -14.01 -1.87 -16.36
N SER A 247 -14.20 -0.67 -16.93
CA SER A 247 -14.29 0.58 -16.17
C SER A 247 -15.49 0.62 -15.23
N LEU A 248 -16.67 0.18 -15.69
CA LEU A 248 -17.87 0.09 -14.86
C LEU A 248 -17.71 -0.96 -13.75
N LEU A 249 -17.13 -2.13 -14.08
CA LEU A 249 -16.81 -3.17 -13.09
C LEU A 249 -15.82 -2.66 -12.03
N ASN A 250 -14.80 -1.90 -12.43
CA ASN A 250 -13.85 -1.29 -11.50
C ASN A 250 -14.53 -0.30 -10.55
N LEU A 251 -15.38 0.58 -11.09
CA LEU A 251 -16.11 1.55 -10.28
C LEU A 251 -17.07 0.84 -9.30
N ALA A 252 -17.77 -0.19 -9.76
CA ALA A 252 -18.67 -0.98 -8.92
C ALA A 252 -17.91 -1.73 -7.81
N ALA A 253 -16.80 -2.39 -8.14
CA ALA A 253 -15.95 -3.08 -7.18
C ALA A 253 -15.35 -2.11 -6.14
N CYS A 254 -14.91 -0.92 -6.59
CA CYS A 254 -14.46 0.15 -5.71
C CYS A 254 -15.57 0.59 -4.74
N ALA A 255 -16.78 0.85 -5.25
CA ALA A 255 -17.93 1.23 -4.44
C ALA A 255 -18.29 0.15 -3.39
N VAL A 256 -18.30 -1.12 -3.79
CA VAL A 256 -18.54 -2.26 -2.87
C VAL A 256 -17.45 -2.33 -1.81
N TYR A 257 -16.17 -2.25 -2.21
CA TYR A 257 -15.04 -2.26 -1.29
C TYR A 257 -15.15 -1.13 -0.26
N LEU A 258 -15.40 0.10 -0.73
CA LEU A 258 -15.57 1.27 0.13
C LEU A 258 -16.76 1.13 1.08
N TYR A 259 -17.92 0.64 0.60
CA TYR A 259 -19.11 0.45 1.42
C TYR A 259 -18.84 -0.48 2.59
N ILE A 260 -18.17 -1.61 2.34
CA ILE A 260 -17.84 -2.58 3.37
C ILE A 260 -16.73 -2.04 4.29
N ALA A 261 -15.64 -1.50 3.73
CA ALA A 261 -14.47 -1.06 4.48
C ALA A 261 -14.77 0.13 5.39
N THR A 262 -15.51 1.14 4.90
CA THR A 262 -15.90 2.31 5.70
C THR A 262 -16.79 1.92 6.87
N GLY A 263 -17.67 0.93 6.69
CA GLY A 263 -18.48 0.37 7.76
C GLY A 263 -17.65 -0.23 8.90
N ARG A 264 -16.56 -0.93 8.58
CA ARG A 264 -15.67 -1.54 9.59
C ARG A 264 -14.79 -0.51 10.29
N VAL A 265 -14.31 0.50 9.57
CA VAL A 265 -13.31 1.45 10.08
C VAL A 265 -13.96 2.66 10.77
N TYR A 266 -14.98 3.25 10.15
CA TYR A 266 -15.64 4.48 10.61
C TYR A 266 -17.00 4.23 11.27
N GLY A 267 -17.61 3.06 11.07
CA GLY A 267 -18.95 2.76 11.57
C GLY A 267 -20.04 3.57 10.86
N GLY A 268 -21.24 3.60 11.46
CA GLY A 268 -22.37 4.42 11.01
C GLY A 268 -23.49 3.65 10.33
N ASN A 269 -24.64 4.33 10.18
CA ASN A 269 -25.88 3.78 9.63
C ASN A 269 -25.72 3.44 8.13
N GLY A 270 -26.38 2.36 7.70
CA GLY A 270 -26.26 1.84 6.33
C GLY A 270 -26.59 2.86 5.23
N ILE A 271 -27.65 3.67 5.42
CA ILE A 271 -28.07 4.70 4.46
C ILE A 271 -27.04 5.83 4.38
N MET A 272 -26.62 6.37 5.52
CA MET A 272 -25.61 7.44 5.56
C MET A 272 -24.28 6.98 4.94
N ARG A 273 -23.94 5.69 5.11
CA ARG A 273 -22.78 5.09 4.46
C ARG A 273 -22.96 5.04 2.94
N ALA A 274 -24.11 4.61 2.44
CA ALA A 274 -24.40 4.57 1.01
C ALA A 274 -24.29 5.97 0.36
N ILE A 275 -24.84 7.01 1.00
CA ILE A 275 -24.72 8.41 0.53
C ILE A 275 -23.25 8.82 0.42
N LYS A 276 -22.44 8.50 1.44
CA LYS A 276 -21.00 8.79 1.41
C LYS A 276 -20.28 8.03 0.30
N ILE A 277 -20.66 6.78 0.00
CA ILE A 277 -20.04 6.01 -1.09
C ILE A 277 -20.39 6.59 -2.47
N ALA A 278 -21.61 7.09 -2.64
CA ALA A 278 -22.02 7.77 -3.87
C ALA A 278 -21.16 9.01 -4.19
N ILE A 279 -20.45 9.56 -3.20
CA ILE A 279 -19.48 10.66 -3.37
C ILE A 279 -18.05 10.10 -3.47
N LEU A 280 -17.66 9.18 -2.58
CA LEU A 280 -16.28 8.67 -2.51
C LEU A 280 -15.87 7.84 -3.72
N ALA A 281 -16.76 7.00 -4.26
CA ALA A 281 -16.40 6.13 -5.38
C ALA A 281 -16.14 6.94 -6.67
N PRO A 282 -17.00 7.89 -7.08
CA PRO A 282 -16.67 8.80 -8.18
C PRO A 282 -15.42 9.66 -7.88
N ALA A 283 -15.22 10.10 -6.63
CA ALA A 283 -14.03 10.86 -6.28
C ALA A 283 -12.72 10.09 -6.56
N VAL A 284 -12.71 8.76 -6.39
CA VAL A 284 -11.55 7.93 -6.78
C VAL A 284 -11.28 8.01 -8.29
N ALA A 285 -12.32 7.95 -9.11
CA ALA A 285 -12.19 8.08 -10.56
C ALA A 285 -11.73 9.49 -10.96
N THR A 286 -12.28 10.54 -10.35
CA THR A 286 -11.86 11.92 -10.55
C THR A 286 -10.40 12.13 -10.15
N ILE A 287 -9.95 11.54 -9.04
CA ILE A 287 -8.54 11.60 -8.60
C ILE A 287 -7.63 10.90 -9.61
N LEU A 288 -8.06 9.79 -10.21
CA LEU A 288 -7.29 9.13 -11.26
C LEU A 288 -7.15 10.00 -12.52
N LEU A 289 -8.21 10.67 -12.95
CA LEU A 289 -8.15 11.61 -14.07
C LEU A 289 -7.24 12.81 -13.75
N GLY A 290 -7.39 13.41 -12.56
CA GLY A 290 -6.52 14.49 -12.11
C GLY A 290 -5.05 14.06 -12.01
N TYR A 291 -4.78 12.85 -11.53
CA TYR A 291 -3.44 12.26 -11.51
C TYR A 291 -2.85 12.12 -12.93
N ARG A 292 -3.62 11.61 -13.90
CA ARG A 292 -3.18 11.49 -15.30
C ARG A 292 -2.84 12.85 -15.90
N PHE A 293 -3.64 13.88 -15.60
CA PHE A 293 -3.35 15.25 -16.02
C PHE A 293 -2.08 15.82 -15.36
N VAL A 294 -1.91 15.61 -14.06
CA VAL A 294 -0.71 16.07 -13.33
C VAL A 294 0.56 15.40 -13.88
N ILE A 295 0.52 14.09 -14.13
CA ILE A 295 1.65 13.39 -14.74
C ILE A 295 1.95 13.88 -16.15
N PHE A 296 0.93 14.17 -16.95
CA PHE A 296 1.12 14.78 -18.27
C PHE A 296 1.89 16.09 -18.17
N LEU A 297 1.47 17.00 -17.27
CA LEU A 297 2.17 18.28 -17.05
C LEU A 297 3.61 18.08 -16.56
N ILE A 298 3.81 17.22 -15.55
CA ILE A 298 5.15 16.95 -15.02
C ILE A 298 6.04 16.40 -16.12
N THR A 299 5.55 15.45 -16.92
CA THR A 299 6.32 14.84 -18.00
C THR A 299 6.67 15.88 -19.05
N LEU A 300 5.69 16.65 -19.54
CA LEU A 300 5.86 17.70 -20.54
C LEU A 300 6.92 18.75 -20.16
N TYR A 301 7.00 19.12 -18.88
CA TYR A 301 7.97 20.12 -18.41
C TYR A 301 9.28 19.52 -17.87
N SER A 302 9.38 18.20 -17.76
CA SER A 302 10.59 17.49 -17.31
C SER A 302 11.45 16.97 -18.47
N THR A 303 10.84 16.76 -19.64
CA THR A 303 11.48 16.37 -20.90
C THR A 303 11.69 17.60 -21.76
#